data_AF-A0A7C9RC92-F1
#
_entry.id   AF-A0A7C9RC92-F1
#
_cell.length_a   1.000
_cell.length_b   1.000
_cell.length_c   1.000
_cell.angle_alpha   90.00
_cell.angle_beta   90.00
_cell.angle_gamma   90.00
#
_symmetry.space_group_name_H-M   'P 1'
#
loop_
_entity.id
_entity.type
_entity.pdbx_description
1 polymer ?
#
loop_
_entity_poly.entity_id
_entity_poly.type
_entity_poly.pdbx_seq_one_letter_code
_entity_poly.pdbx_strand_id
1 'polypeptide(L)' 'MPQLHARGVELVVELLDAAEHLEKLPPDHIKKLLRETSLVLGDLLARDILPARKDAAAS' A
#
# COMPACT_ATOMS: atom_id res chain seq x y z
N MET A 1 -4.70 11.84 0.37
CA MET A 1 -5.88 11.13 -0.17
C MET A 1 -6.39 10.17 0.90
N PRO A 2 -7.51 10.46 1.58
CA PRO A 2 -8.04 9.63 2.67
C PRO A 2 -8.26 8.16 2.27
N GLN A 3 -8.63 7.94 1.01
CA GLN A 3 -8.90 6.62 0.43
C GLN A 3 -7.65 5.74 0.36
N LEU A 4 -6.49 6.31 0.00
CA LEU A 4 -5.22 5.57 -0.06
C LEU A 4 -4.72 5.15 1.32
N HIS A 5 -4.91 6.01 2.33
CA HIS A 5 -4.56 5.67 3.71
C HIS A 5 -5.47 4.57 4.26
N ALA A 6 -6.78 4.67 4.06
CA ALA A 6 -7.74 3.63 4.46
C ALA A 6 -7.42 2.28 3.80
N ARG A 7 -7.13 2.27 2.49
CA ARG A 7 -6.71 1.04 1.80
C ARG A 7 -5.42 0.46 2.37
N GLY A 8 -4.43 1.31 2.70
CA GLY A 8 -3.20 0.86 3.36
C GLY A 8 -3.46 0.17 4.70
N VAL A 9 -4.39 0.69 5.51
CA VAL A 9 -4.78 0.09 6.79
C VAL A 9 -5.48 -1.26 6.60
N GLU A 10 -6.44 -1.34 5.68
CA GLU A 10 -7.13 -2.59 5.34
C GLU A 10 -6.14 -3.67 4.90
N LEU A 11 -5.21 -3.31 4.03
CA LEU A 11 -4.24 -4.25 3.49
C LEU A 11 -3.26 -4.77 4.55
N VAL A 12 -2.92 -3.96 5.55
CA VAL A 12 -2.13 -4.41 6.71
C VAL A 12 -2.87 -5.46 7.50
N VAL A 13 -4.19 -5.30 7.72
CA VAL A 13 -5.00 -6.32 8.40
C VAL A 13 -5.06 -7.61 7.59
N GLU A 14 -5.27 -7.52 6.27
CA GLU A 14 -5.25 -8.67 5.36
C GLU A 14 -3.90 -9.40 5.39
N LEU A 15 -2.77 -8.67 5.45
CA LEU A 15 -1.43 -9.24 5.54
C LEU A 15 -1.17 -9.95 6.88
N LEU A 16 -1.68 -9.40 7.99
CA LEU A 16 -1.54 -10.02 9.30
C LEU A 16 -2.33 -11.32 9.39
N ASP A 17 -3.57 -11.32 8.89
CA ASP A 17 -4.40 -12.54 8.79
C ASP A 17 -3.73 -13.59 7.88
N ALA A 18 -3.20 -13.16 6.72
CA ALA A 18 -2.48 -14.03 5.81
C ALA A 18 -1.19 -14.61 6.41
N ALA A 19 -0.51 -13.86 7.29
CA ALA A 19 0.69 -14.35 7.98
C ALA A 19 0.35 -15.42 9.03
N GLU A 20 -0.80 -15.30 9.70
CA GLU A 20 -1.28 -16.28 10.68
C GLU A 20 -1.82 -17.57 10.04
N HIS A 21 -2.24 -17.51 8.78
CA HIS A 21 -2.92 -18.61 8.09
C HIS A 21 -2.29 -18.98 6.74
N LEU A 22 -0.99 -18.71 6.57
CA LEU A 22 -0.27 -18.83 5.30
C LEU A 22 -0.39 -20.23 4.67
N GLU A 23 -0.34 -21.28 5.48
CA GLU A 23 -0.41 -22.67 5.03
C GLU A 23 -1.78 -23.07 4.46
N LYS A 24 -2.82 -22.27 4.73
CA LYS A 24 -4.19 -22.49 4.25
C LYS A 24 -4.50 -21.64 3.01
N LEU A 25 -3.61 -20.72 2.66
CA LEU A 25 -3.82 -19.81 1.54
C LEU A 25 -3.39 -20.41 0.21
N PRO A 26 -4.24 -20.31 -0.83
CA PRO A 26 -3.84 -20.64 -2.19
C PRO A 26 -2.64 -19.79 -2.63
N PRO A 27 -1.65 -20.35 -3.35
CA PRO A 27 -0.48 -19.59 -3.81
C PRO A 27 -0.83 -18.34 -4.63
N ASP A 28 -1.92 -18.38 -5.40
CA ASP A 28 -2.36 -17.23 -6.20
C ASP A 28 -2.99 -16.12 -5.35
N HIS A 29 -3.56 -16.46 -4.20
CA HIS A 29 -4.03 -15.49 -3.21
C HIS A 29 -2.84 -14.72 -2.63
N ILE A 30 -1.77 -15.43 -2.26
CA ILE A 30 -0.52 -14.82 -1.74
C ILE A 30 0.08 -13.89 -2.80
N LYS A 31 0.19 -14.34 -4.05
CA LYS A 31 0.70 -13.50 -5.15
C LYS A 31 -0.13 -12.23 -5.35
N LYS A 32 -1.46 -12.33 -5.25
CA LYS A 32 -2.36 -11.17 -5.37
C LYS A 32 -2.10 -10.18 -4.23
N LEU A 33 -2.06 -10.66 -2.99
CA LEU A 33 -1.84 -9.84 -1.81
C LEU A 33 -0.49 -9.11 -1.86
N LEU A 34 0.58 -9.80 -2.26
CA LEU A 34 1.90 -9.20 -2.43
C LEU A 34 1.92 -8.10 -3.51
N ARG A 35 1.26 -8.33 -4.66
CA ARG A 35 1.17 -7.34 -5.75
C ARG A 35 0.41 -6.10 -5.30
N GLU A 36 -0.74 -6.30 -4.67
CA GLU A 36 -1.55 -5.20 -4.17
C GLU A 36 -0.81 -4.38 -3.11
N THR A 37 -0.07 -5.07 -2.24
CA THR A 37 0.80 -4.43 -1.23
C THR A 37 1.87 -3.58 -1.87
N SER A 38 2.55 -4.11 -2.89
CA SER A 38 3.60 -3.35 -3.59
C SER A 38 3.06 -2.08 -4.25
N LEU A 39 1.84 -2.12 -4.80
CA LEU A 39 1.20 -0.96 -5.42
C LEU A 39 0.83 0.10 -4.38
N VAL A 40 0.10 -0.28 -3.34
CA VAL A 40 -0.36 0.67 -2.31
C VAL A 40 0.83 1.29 -1.57
N LEU A 41 1.87 0.51 -1.27
CA LEU A 41 3.10 1.05 -0.69
C LEU A 41 3.84 1.99 -1.65
N GLY A 42 3.89 1.66 -2.94
CA GLY A 42 4.47 2.55 -3.95
C GLY A 42 3.77 3.91 -4.01
N ASP A 43 2.43 3.91 -4.01
CA ASP A 43 1.63 5.14 -4.01
C ASP A 43 1.79 5.95 -2.71
N LEU A 44 1.90 5.27 -1.57
CA LEU A 44 2.15 5.91 -0.27
C LEU A 44 3.55 6.54 -0.21
N LEU A 45 4.58 5.88 -0.73
CA LEU A 45 5.95 6.41 -0.78
C LEU A 45 6.07 7.57 -1.78
N ALA A 46 5.39 7.50 -2.93
CA ALA A 46 5.36 8.57 -3.92
C ALA A 46 4.73 9.87 -3.37
N ARG A 47 3.77 9.75 -2.44
CA ARG A 47 3.19 10.90 -1.72
C ARG A 47 4.26 11.68 -0.95
N ASP A 48 5.18 11.00 -0.28
CA ASP A 48 6.17 11.63 0.58
C ASP A 48 7.32 12.28 -0.23
N ILE A 49 7.46 11.93 -1.51
CA ILE A 49 8.37 12.59 -2.47
C ILE A 49 7.75 13.88 -3.03
N LEU A 50 6.41 14.01 -3.03
CA LEU A 50 5.68 15.17 -3.54
C LEU A 50 5.17 16.09 -2.42
N PRO A 51 6.07 16.84 -1.75
CA PRO A 51 5.74 18.20 -1.33
C PRO A 51 6.77 19.28 -1.75
N ALA A 52 7.70 19.01 -2.67
CA ALA A 52 8.78 19.96 -3.00
C ALA A 52 8.58 20.82 -4.27
N ARG A 53 7.46 20.69 -5.03
CA ARG A 53 7.30 21.39 -6.31
C ARG A 53 5.96 22.12 -6.45
N LYS A 54 5.61 22.93 -5.45
CA LYS A 54 4.54 23.94 -5.62
C LYS A 54 4.87 25.35 -5.12
N ASP A 55 5.95 25.52 -4.37
CA ASP A 55 6.33 26.84 -3.83
C ASP A 55 7.42 27.56 -4.64
N ALA A 56 8.06 26.90 -5.61
CA ALA A 56 9.15 27.49 -6.40
C ALA A 56 8.73 28.22 -7.69
N ALA A 57 7.42 28.31 -7.98
CA ALA A 57 6.91 28.96 -9.20
C ALA A 57 6.11 30.25 -8.92
N ALA A 58 6.13 30.72 -7.67
CA ALA A 58 5.51 31.99 -7.25
C ALA A 58 6.52 32.80 -6.43
N SER A 59 7.60 33.26 -7.05
CA SER A 59 8.51 34.29 -6.52
C SER A 59 9.17 35.02 -7.68
#